data_AF-A0A9P5RY07-F1
#
_entry.id   AF-A0A9P5RY07-F1
#
_cell.length_a   1.000
_cell.length_b   1.000
_cell.length_c   1.000
_cell.angle_alpha   90.00
_cell.angle_beta   90.00
_cell.angle_gamma   90.00
#
_symmetry.space_group_name_H-M   'P 1'
#
loop_
_entity.id
_entity.type
_entity.pdbx_description
1 polymer ?
#
loop_
_entity_poly.entity_id
_entity_poly.type
_entity_poly.pdbx_seq_one_letter_code
_entity_poly.pdbx_strand_id
1 'polypeptide(L)'
;MDNAWENFLEAIAALMSKALTDKETENVIAGFNNFQQRLQRLSSHNLQRLNLEITQSAKKAKKCKHDGKTCTQNVTRGFLKTWVVAYLIKYAIGVLPSLLKGKVFKNPSILKKSGGSDTVGFAFFLSSFLSAYKLVLCAMRKIRPDHEGDRLNAFVAGSIAGLTLALDKNKSRRTALTLYLFTRSIQFASSYAMKRWAEHRQAKKASNRQSVRDDDKLVDSQALVIKNRWDDILAKIMTSSAATVVMSLTAAVNIYSCVIEPDAMPRSYYNFIMQHSGLPQKFGPMFPPLVETFQSQFNLLKDGPGGFDNIGIPEGMTSHDFIAKNISPNIATLFPPGIRHDYQCCALLHPLYGCKRHAVDTFTGEFGRALKMYGTLNAIVMMVFQHKKIASDPVKSAKHYVKSTIRSCFFLAFYVLACFYIPCLSRRVLGR
;
A
#
# COMPACT_ATOMS: atom_id res chain seq x y z
N MET A 1 11.00 -7.64 -0.37
CA MET A 1 10.53 -6.85 -1.53
C MET A 1 10.01 -5.49 -1.09
N ASP A 2 9.51 -5.37 0.14
CA ASP A 2 9.03 -4.11 0.75
C ASP A 2 10.03 -2.95 0.67
N ASN A 3 11.30 -3.22 0.96
CA ASN A 3 12.33 -2.18 0.94
C ASN A 3 12.63 -1.64 -0.47
N ALA A 4 12.38 -2.37 -1.57
CA ALA A 4 12.81 -1.88 -2.90
C ALA A 4 11.90 -0.78 -3.44
N TRP A 5 10.58 -0.94 -3.24
CA TRP A 5 9.59 0.05 -3.64
C TRP A 5 9.52 1.21 -2.64
N GLU A 6 9.69 0.92 -1.35
CA GLU A 6 9.86 1.96 -0.32
C GLU A 6 11.13 2.76 -0.58
N ASN A 7 12.28 2.14 -0.84
CA ASN A 7 13.50 2.85 -1.21
C ASN A 7 13.36 3.65 -2.51
N PHE A 8 12.53 3.22 -3.47
CA PHE A 8 12.27 3.98 -4.71
C PHE A 8 11.40 5.21 -4.47
N LEU A 9 10.29 5.06 -3.75
CA LEU A 9 9.44 6.18 -3.36
C LEU A 9 10.15 7.12 -2.38
N GLU A 10 11.00 6.59 -1.51
CA GLU A 10 11.83 7.33 -0.57
C GLU A 10 12.98 8.03 -1.30
N ALA A 11 13.55 7.44 -2.34
CA ALA A 11 14.53 8.11 -3.21
C ALA A 11 13.87 9.24 -4.03
N ILE A 12 12.68 9.03 -4.58
CA ILE A 12 11.90 10.08 -5.24
C ILE A 12 11.49 11.15 -4.23
N ALA A 13 11.01 10.78 -3.06
CA ALA A 13 10.64 11.71 -1.99
C ALA A 13 11.87 12.46 -1.46
N ALA A 14 13.05 11.84 -1.40
CA ALA A 14 14.30 12.46 -1.01
C ALA A 14 14.84 13.39 -2.11
N LEU A 15 14.70 13.03 -3.40
CA LEU A 15 15.01 13.91 -4.54
C LEU A 15 14.07 15.09 -4.60
N MET A 16 12.76 14.87 -4.43
CA MET A 16 11.74 15.90 -4.31
C MET A 16 12.02 16.78 -3.11
N SER A 17 12.30 16.20 -1.95
CA SER A 17 12.64 16.91 -0.72
C SER A 17 13.90 17.75 -0.90
N LYS A 18 14.97 17.22 -1.50
CA LYS A 18 16.21 17.97 -1.81
C LYS A 18 16.00 19.06 -2.86
N ALA A 19 15.16 18.82 -3.86
CA ALA A 19 14.80 19.84 -4.85
C ALA A 19 13.86 20.92 -4.27
N LEU A 20 13.11 20.57 -3.22
CA LEU A 20 12.16 21.44 -2.53
C LEU A 20 12.76 22.11 -1.29
N THR A 21 13.86 21.61 -0.72
CA THR A 21 14.51 22.18 0.46
C THR A 21 14.92 23.60 0.14
N ASP A 22 14.59 24.50 1.07
CA ASP A 22 15.10 25.86 1.02
C ASP A 22 16.55 25.84 1.48
N LYS A 23 17.35 26.82 1.02
CA LYS A 23 18.71 27.10 1.51
C LYS A 23 18.80 27.11 3.05
N GLU A 24 17.67 27.36 3.70
CA GLU A 24 17.45 27.34 5.15
C GLU A 24 17.58 25.92 5.76
N THR A 25 17.13 24.84 5.10
CA THR A 25 17.29 23.46 5.62
C THR A 25 18.74 22.99 5.51
N GLU A 26 19.44 23.37 4.44
CA GLU A 26 20.88 23.12 4.27
C GLU A 26 21.72 23.91 5.28
N ASN A 27 21.39 25.19 5.52
CA ASN A 27 22.05 26.01 6.53
C ASN A 27 21.80 25.53 7.97
N VAL A 28 20.62 24.96 8.26
CA VAL A 28 20.32 24.37 9.58
C VAL A 28 21.11 23.08 9.80
N ILE A 29 21.29 22.24 8.78
CA ILE A 29 22.13 21.03 8.88
C ILE A 29 23.60 21.40 9.03
N ALA A 30 24.09 22.38 8.25
CA ALA A 30 25.45 22.90 8.40
C ALA A 30 25.67 23.59 9.76
N GLY A 31 24.66 24.32 10.24
CA GLY A 31 24.64 24.95 11.55
C GLY A 31 24.62 23.95 12.70
N PHE A 32 23.89 22.84 12.56
CA PHE A 32 23.88 21.75 13.55
C PHE A 32 25.25 21.07 13.66
N ASN A 33 25.93 20.85 12.53
CA ASN A 33 27.27 20.28 12.51
C ASN A 33 28.32 21.22 13.15
N ASN A 34 28.21 22.53 12.89
CA ASN A 34 29.08 23.55 13.49
C ASN A 34 28.76 23.78 14.98
N PHE A 35 27.48 23.66 15.36
CA PHE A 35 27.01 23.72 16.75
C PHE A 35 27.40 22.48 17.55
N GLN A 36 27.36 21.28 16.96
CA GLN A 36 27.85 20.05 17.56
C GLN A 36 29.36 20.13 17.84
N GLN A 37 30.14 20.73 16.91
CA GLN A 37 31.56 21.03 17.10
C GLN A 37 31.81 22.08 18.20
N ARG A 38 30.91 23.06 18.39
CA ARG A 38 31.00 24.07 19.46
C ARG A 38 30.51 23.55 20.82
N LEU A 39 29.52 22.66 20.84
CA LEU A 39 29.01 22.00 22.04
C LEU A 39 30.06 21.10 22.70
N GLN A 40 30.92 20.46 21.90
CA GLN A 40 32.09 19.74 22.43
C GLN A 40 33.10 20.65 23.15
N ARG A 41 33.05 21.97 22.93
CA ARG A 41 34.01 22.93 23.52
C ARG A 41 33.50 23.70 24.73
N LEU A 42 32.20 23.68 25.05
CA LEU A 42 31.64 24.58 26.05
C LEU A 42 30.63 23.88 26.98
N SER A 43 31.15 23.17 27.97
CA SER A 43 30.38 22.83 29.18
C SER A 43 30.61 23.89 30.26
N SER A 44 29.62 24.74 30.53
CA SER A 44 29.40 25.30 31.87
C SER A 44 28.01 25.95 31.98
N HIS A 45 27.39 25.78 33.15
CA HIS A 45 25.99 26.06 33.46
C HIS A 45 25.49 27.50 33.17
N ASN A 46 26.37 28.50 33.09
CA ASN A 46 25.99 29.88 32.76
C ASN A 46 25.46 30.03 31.32
N LEU A 47 25.91 29.16 30.41
CA LEU A 47 25.50 29.13 29.01
C LEU A 47 24.10 28.51 28.82
N GLN A 48 23.63 27.74 29.79
CA GLN A 48 22.29 27.12 29.79
C GLN A 48 21.21 28.14 30.15
N ARG A 49 21.51 29.04 31.10
CA ARG A 49 20.63 30.15 31.49
C ARG A 49 20.54 31.22 30.40
N LEU A 50 21.67 31.60 29.80
CA LEU A 50 21.69 32.49 28.64
C LEU A 50 21.00 31.87 27.41
N ASN A 51 21.15 30.56 27.16
CA ASN A 51 20.37 29.90 26.12
C ASN A 51 18.87 29.92 26.41
N LEU A 52 18.43 29.72 27.65
CA LEU A 52 17.01 29.79 28.00
C LEU A 52 16.45 31.20 27.78
N GLU A 53 17.19 32.25 28.15
CA GLU A 53 16.78 33.64 27.97
C GLU A 53 16.81 34.07 26.49
N ILE A 54 17.84 33.68 25.72
CA ILE A 54 17.91 33.89 24.26
C ILE A 54 16.82 33.08 23.54
N THR A 55 16.54 31.85 23.99
CA THR A 55 15.48 31.01 23.40
C THR A 55 14.09 31.55 23.73
N GLN A 56 13.88 32.10 24.92
CA GLN A 56 12.62 32.75 25.31
C GLN A 56 12.40 34.09 24.58
N SER A 57 13.45 34.91 24.41
CA SER A 57 13.38 36.16 23.65
C SER A 57 13.26 35.92 22.13
N ALA A 58 13.92 34.91 21.58
CA ALA A 58 13.73 34.46 20.19
C ALA A 58 12.34 33.83 19.95
N LYS A 59 11.78 33.11 20.94
CA LYS A 59 10.38 32.63 20.91
C LYS A 59 9.38 33.79 20.94
N LYS A 60 9.67 34.87 21.67
CA LYS A 60 8.85 36.10 21.68
C LYS A 60 8.93 36.87 20.35
N ALA A 61 10.01 36.74 19.58
CA ALA A 61 10.26 37.57 18.39
C ALA A 61 9.82 37.01 17.03
N LYS A 62 9.39 35.73 16.89
CA LYS A 62 8.85 35.22 15.60
C LYS A 62 7.66 34.26 15.80
N LYS A 63 6.43 34.78 15.69
CA LYS A 63 5.17 33.98 15.71
C LYS A 63 5.12 32.89 14.62
N CYS A 64 5.84 33.08 13.51
CA CYS A 64 5.93 32.12 12.40
C CYS A 64 7.37 31.66 12.18
N LYS A 65 7.55 30.37 11.88
CA LYS A 65 8.86 29.71 11.72
C LYS A 65 9.51 29.90 10.35
N HIS A 66 9.35 31.06 9.72
CA HIS A 66 9.99 31.40 8.44
C HIS A 66 10.92 32.59 8.63
N ASP A 67 12.10 32.58 8.00
CA ASP A 67 13.11 33.60 8.26
C ASP A 67 13.05 34.79 7.29
N GLY A 68 13.29 35.99 7.83
CA GLY A 68 13.50 37.25 7.09
C GLY A 68 12.39 37.73 6.15
N LYS A 69 11.24 37.06 6.10
CA LYS A 69 10.16 37.31 5.11
C LYS A 69 8.81 37.44 5.79
N THR A 70 7.91 38.20 5.18
CA THR A 70 6.50 38.20 5.61
C THR A 70 5.83 36.87 5.25
N CYS A 71 4.76 36.51 5.97
CA CYS A 71 4.02 35.26 5.68
C CYS A 71 3.55 35.20 4.22
N THR A 72 3.11 36.34 3.67
CA THR A 72 2.63 36.44 2.28
C THR A 72 3.76 36.21 1.30
N GLN A 73 4.93 36.82 1.50
CA GLN A 73 6.12 36.61 0.66
C GLN A 73 6.61 35.15 0.69
N ASN A 74 6.57 34.51 1.87
CA ASN A 74 6.94 33.10 2.00
C ASN A 74 5.99 32.18 1.23
N VAL A 75 4.69 32.48 1.25
CA VAL A 75 3.66 31.72 0.51
C VAL A 75 3.79 31.95 -1.00
N THR A 76 3.88 33.19 -1.48
CA THR A 76 3.93 33.49 -2.91
C THR A 76 5.22 33.01 -3.58
N ARG A 77 6.37 33.23 -2.95
CA ARG A 77 7.65 32.70 -3.45
C ARG A 77 7.68 31.18 -3.41
N GLY A 78 7.12 30.59 -2.34
CA GLY A 78 6.95 29.16 -2.20
C GLY A 78 6.13 28.58 -3.36
N PHE A 79 4.97 29.18 -3.64
CA PHE A 79 4.09 28.79 -4.73
C PHE A 79 4.82 28.77 -6.09
N LEU A 80 5.49 29.87 -6.45
CA LEU A 80 6.19 29.98 -7.74
C LEU A 80 7.32 28.96 -7.85
N LYS A 81 8.13 28.79 -6.80
CA LYS A 81 9.20 27.79 -6.75
C LYS A 81 8.63 26.38 -6.94
N THR A 82 7.61 26.00 -6.17
CA THR A 82 7.01 24.67 -6.25
C THR A 82 6.35 24.43 -7.59
N TRP A 83 5.78 25.48 -8.20
CA TRP A 83 5.10 25.36 -9.49
C TRP A 83 6.08 25.06 -10.61
N VAL A 84 7.19 25.81 -10.69
CA VAL A 84 8.25 25.55 -11.67
C VAL A 84 8.82 24.16 -11.49
N VAL A 85 9.17 23.76 -10.26
CA VAL A 85 9.72 22.43 -9.97
C VAL A 85 8.72 21.32 -10.33
N ALA A 86 7.46 21.46 -9.91
CA ALA A 86 6.42 20.48 -10.20
C ALA A 86 6.16 20.34 -11.70
N TYR A 87 6.15 21.45 -12.44
CA TYR A 87 6.02 21.46 -13.90
C TYR A 87 7.18 20.71 -14.54
N LEU A 88 8.42 21.04 -14.20
CA LEU A 88 9.62 20.42 -14.77
C LEU A 88 9.68 18.91 -14.50
N ILE A 89 9.35 18.48 -13.28
CA ILE A 89 9.37 17.06 -12.91
C ILE A 89 8.26 16.31 -13.64
N LYS A 90 7.04 16.85 -13.68
CA LYS A 90 5.93 16.23 -14.39
C LYS A 90 6.18 16.16 -15.90
N TYR A 91 6.78 17.21 -16.46
CA TYR A 91 7.24 17.24 -17.85
C TYR A 91 8.28 16.16 -18.14
N ALA A 92 9.32 16.07 -17.30
CA ALA A 92 10.36 15.06 -17.42
C ALA A 92 9.79 13.64 -17.38
N ILE A 93 8.85 13.34 -16.47
CA ILE A 93 8.16 12.04 -16.41
C ILE A 93 7.40 11.74 -17.70
N GLY A 94 6.77 12.75 -18.32
CA GLY A 94 6.04 12.60 -19.59
C GLY A 94 6.96 12.38 -20.79
N VAL A 95 8.15 12.96 -20.79
CA VAL A 95 9.09 12.91 -21.92
C VAL A 95 10.07 11.73 -21.81
N LEU A 96 10.56 11.41 -20.62
CA LEU A 96 11.64 10.45 -20.38
C LEU A 96 11.39 9.07 -21.02
N PRO A 97 10.21 8.43 -20.90
CA PRO A 97 9.97 7.12 -21.52
C PRO A 97 9.99 7.18 -23.06
N SER A 98 9.57 8.32 -23.63
CA SER A 98 9.54 8.53 -25.08
C SER A 98 10.92 8.87 -25.62
N LEU A 99 11.74 9.57 -24.83
CA LEU A 99 13.13 9.89 -25.13
C LEU A 99 13.99 8.61 -25.14
N LEU A 100 13.87 7.79 -24.09
CA LEU A 100 14.58 6.50 -23.98
C LEU A 100 14.25 5.53 -25.10
N LYS A 101 13.02 5.59 -25.64
CA LYS A 101 12.57 4.76 -26.77
C LYS A 101 12.84 5.40 -28.14
N GLY A 102 13.53 6.54 -28.19
CA GLY A 102 13.81 7.28 -29.45
C GLY A 102 12.56 7.80 -30.18
N LYS A 103 11.37 7.75 -29.55
CA LYS A 103 10.10 8.14 -30.19
C LYS A 103 9.97 9.64 -30.37
N VAL A 104 10.68 10.43 -29.57
CA VAL A 104 10.66 11.90 -29.63
C VAL A 104 11.23 12.41 -30.96
N PHE A 105 12.29 11.78 -31.47
CA PHE A 105 12.91 12.17 -32.74
C PHE A 105 12.01 11.88 -33.95
N LYS A 106 11.13 10.88 -33.85
CA LYS A 106 10.16 10.54 -34.90
C LYS A 106 8.89 11.38 -34.81
N ASN A 107 8.44 11.73 -33.60
CA ASN A 107 7.21 12.47 -33.35
C ASN A 107 7.46 13.61 -32.32
N PRO A 108 7.89 14.80 -32.76
CA PRO A 108 8.21 15.91 -31.85
C PRO A 108 6.97 16.50 -31.16
N SER A 109 5.76 16.23 -31.66
CA SER A 109 4.48 16.62 -31.04
C SER A 109 4.31 16.08 -29.60
N ILE A 110 5.05 15.03 -29.24
CA ILE A 110 5.10 14.48 -27.88
C ILE A 110 5.62 15.52 -26.88
N LEU A 111 6.63 16.32 -27.23
CA LEU A 111 7.18 17.35 -26.35
C LEU A 111 6.12 18.40 -26.00
N LYS A 112 5.38 18.86 -27.02
CA LYS A 112 4.28 19.84 -26.83
C LYS A 112 3.15 19.24 -26.00
N LYS A 113 2.76 17.98 -26.26
CA LYS A 113 1.69 17.29 -25.52
C LYS A 113 2.07 17.05 -24.06
N SER A 114 3.31 16.65 -23.79
CA SER A 114 3.83 16.41 -22.43
C SER A 114 3.92 17.69 -21.59
N GLY A 115 4.07 18.86 -22.21
CA GLY A 115 4.04 20.17 -21.53
C GLY A 115 2.67 20.84 -21.46
N GLY A 116 1.62 20.16 -21.91
CA GLY A 116 0.28 20.72 -22.08
C GLY A 116 -0.52 20.90 -20.78
N SER A 117 -1.84 21.03 -20.93
CA SER A 117 -2.77 21.38 -19.85
C SER A 117 -2.71 20.45 -18.62
N ASP A 118 -2.43 19.15 -18.80
CA ASP A 118 -2.30 18.21 -17.67
C ASP A 118 -1.11 18.55 -16.76
N THR A 119 0.03 18.90 -17.35
CA THR A 119 1.27 19.24 -16.63
C THR A 119 1.14 20.56 -15.89
N VAL A 120 0.55 21.57 -16.55
CA VAL A 120 0.21 22.86 -15.92
C VAL A 120 -0.78 22.66 -14.78
N GLY A 121 -1.85 21.89 -15.01
CA GLY A 121 -2.88 21.60 -14.01
C GLY A 121 -2.32 20.87 -12.79
N PHE A 122 -1.45 19.88 -13.00
CA PHE A 122 -0.77 19.17 -11.92
C PHE A 122 0.14 20.11 -11.10
N ALA A 123 0.97 20.90 -11.76
CA ALA A 123 1.87 21.85 -11.10
C ALA A 123 1.10 22.89 -10.28
N PHE A 124 -0.01 23.39 -10.84
CA PHE A 124 -0.90 24.34 -10.17
C PHE A 124 -1.57 23.73 -8.94
N PHE A 125 -2.13 22.53 -9.06
CA PHE A 125 -2.69 21.77 -7.94
C PHE A 125 -1.65 21.60 -6.82
N LEU A 126 -0.48 21.03 -7.12
CA LEU A 126 0.54 20.71 -6.11
C LEU A 126 1.06 21.97 -5.40
N SER A 127 1.24 23.06 -6.15
CA SER A 127 1.70 24.32 -5.60
C SER A 127 0.63 25.00 -4.74
N SER A 128 -0.63 24.91 -5.17
CA SER A 128 -1.78 25.39 -4.40
C SER A 128 -1.91 24.63 -3.08
N PHE A 129 -1.74 23.30 -3.09
CA PHE A 129 -1.73 22.48 -1.87
C PHE A 129 -0.68 22.95 -0.86
N LEU A 130 0.59 23.06 -1.28
CA LEU A 130 1.69 23.47 -0.40
C LEU A 130 1.52 24.91 0.10
N SER A 131 1.00 25.79 -0.74
CA SER A 131 0.81 27.20 -0.42
C SER A 131 -0.38 27.42 0.52
N ALA A 132 -1.49 26.71 0.30
CA ALA A 132 -2.64 26.69 1.20
C ALA A 132 -2.24 26.17 2.59
N TYR A 133 -1.45 25.09 2.65
CA TYR A 133 -0.92 24.57 3.92
C TYR A 133 -0.11 25.64 4.66
N LYS A 134 0.87 26.27 3.99
CA LYS A 134 1.70 27.33 4.59
C LYS A 134 0.85 28.53 5.03
N LEU A 135 -0.12 28.96 4.21
CA LEU A 135 -1.00 30.08 4.50
C LEU A 135 -1.85 29.83 5.74
N VAL A 136 -2.55 28.70 5.77
CA VAL A 136 -3.41 28.32 6.91
C VAL A 136 -2.57 28.12 8.17
N LEU A 137 -1.40 27.48 8.08
CA LEU A 137 -0.53 27.28 9.22
C LEU A 137 0.00 28.60 9.79
N CYS A 138 0.36 29.57 8.93
CA CYS A 138 0.77 30.90 9.37
C CYS A 138 -0.39 31.68 9.98
N ALA A 139 -1.60 31.59 9.41
CA ALA A 139 -2.80 32.21 9.97
C ALA A 139 -3.13 31.63 11.35
N MET A 140 -3.12 30.30 11.49
CA MET A 140 -3.35 29.60 12.75
C MET A 140 -2.32 29.97 13.81
N ARG A 141 -1.04 30.12 13.47
CA ARG A 141 0.00 30.58 14.42
C ARG A 141 -0.16 32.05 14.83
N LYS A 142 -0.77 32.89 13.99
CA LYS A 142 -1.11 34.28 14.36
C LYS A 142 -2.30 34.35 15.32
N ILE A 143 -3.33 33.54 15.07
CA ILE A 143 -4.55 33.47 15.88
C ILE A 143 -4.27 32.75 17.21
N ARG A 144 -3.41 31.72 17.16
CA ARG A 144 -3.21 30.74 18.24
C ARG A 144 -1.71 30.51 18.54
N PRO A 145 -1.00 31.50 19.14
CA PRO A 145 0.46 31.47 19.28
C PRO A 145 1.02 30.58 20.40
N ASP A 146 0.29 30.40 21.52
CA ASP A 146 0.85 29.85 22.78
C ASP A 146 0.74 28.33 22.96
N HIS A 147 0.24 27.58 21.97
CA HIS A 147 -0.01 26.16 22.20
C HIS A 147 1.22 25.30 21.90
N GLU A 148 1.60 24.46 22.88
CA GLU A 148 2.65 23.43 22.89
C GLU A 148 2.55 22.37 21.78
N GLY A 149 1.71 22.56 20.77
CA GLY A 149 1.61 21.66 19.64
C GLY A 149 1.17 22.40 18.40
N ASP A 150 2.15 22.78 17.59
CA ASP A 150 1.98 22.95 16.13
C ASP A 150 1.22 21.76 15.49
N ARG A 151 1.05 20.64 16.21
CA ARG A 151 0.21 19.48 15.87
C ARG A 151 -1.21 19.86 15.44
N LEU A 152 -1.99 20.60 16.25
CA LEU A 152 -3.37 20.92 15.87
C LEU A 152 -3.41 21.90 14.71
N ASN A 153 -2.53 22.91 14.73
CA ASN A 153 -2.42 23.90 13.67
C ASN A 153 -2.03 23.23 12.34
N ALA A 154 -1.10 22.27 12.36
CA ALA A 154 -0.67 21.50 11.21
C ALA A 154 -1.75 20.53 10.72
N PHE A 155 -2.54 19.94 11.63
CA PHE A 155 -3.66 19.08 11.27
C PHE A 155 -4.74 19.87 10.51
N VAL A 156 -5.18 21.00 11.06
CA VAL A 156 -6.18 21.88 10.41
C VAL A 156 -5.63 22.42 9.08
N ALA A 157 -4.37 22.86 9.05
CA ALA A 157 -3.73 23.31 7.83
C ALA A 157 -3.66 22.21 6.75
N GLY A 158 -3.36 20.97 7.14
CA GLY A 158 -3.36 19.81 6.24
C GLY A 158 -4.76 19.51 5.70
N SER A 159 -5.78 19.50 6.56
CA SER A 159 -7.17 19.24 6.17
C SER A 159 -7.71 20.28 5.18
N ILE A 160 -7.47 21.56 5.44
CA ILE A 160 -7.90 22.64 4.54
C ILE A 160 -7.08 22.61 3.24
N ALA A 161 -5.76 22.39 3.32
CA ALA A 161 -4.92 22.26 2.13
C ALA A 161 -5.36 21.08 1.25
N GLY A 162 -5.80 19.97 1.84
CA GLY A 162 -6.31 18.80 1.11
C GLY A 162 -7.46 19.10 0.15
N LEU A 163 -8.28 20.11 0.43
CA LEU A 163 -9.37 20.54 -0.45
C LEU A 163 -8.88 21.04 -1.81
N THR A 164 -7.63 21.50 -1.91
CA THR A 164 -7.02 21.92 -3.19
C THR A 164 -6.92 20.78 -4.19
N LEU A 165 -7.07 19.52 -3.78
CA LEU A 165 -7.16 18.38 -4.68
C LEU A 165 -8.33 18.49 -5.68
N ALA A 166 -9.37 19.26 -5.36
CA ALA A 166 -10.46 19.57 -6.28
C ALA A 166 -9.99 20.39 -7.52
N LEU A 167 -8.88 21.12 -7.42
CA LEU A 167 -8.29 21.87 -8.53
C LEU A 167 -7.68 20.95 -9.60
N ASP A 168 -7.39 19.70 -9.26
CA ASP A 168 -6.90 18.73 -10.23
C ASP A 168 -8.03 18.24 -11.15
N LYS A 169 -7.95 18.65 -12.43
CA LYS A 169 -8.91 18.28 -13.48
C LYS A 169 -8.88 16.78 -13.81
N ASN A 170 -7.78 16.08 -13.53
CA ASN A 170 -7.65 14.67 -13.87
C ASN A 170 -8.29 13.78 -12.79
N LYS A 171 -9.52 13.32 -13.04
CA LYS A 171 -10.28 12.47 -12.11
C LYS A 171 -9.52 11.20 -11.71
N SER A 172 -8.83 10.54 -12.65
CA SER A 172 -8.07 9.31 -12.37
C SER A 172 -6.90 9.58 -11.42
N ARG A 173 -6.13 10.64 -11.68
CA ARG A 173 -5.03 11.06 -10.79
C ARG A 173 -5.56 11.45 -9.41
N ARG A 174 -6.66 12.20 -9.35
CA ARG A 174 -7.31 12.57 -8.10
C ARG A 174 -7.69 11.35 -7.27
N THR A 175 -8.39 10.38 -7.86
CA THR A 175 -8.77 9.13 -7.18
C THR A 175 -7.53 8.36 -6.70
N ALA A 176 -6.50 8.25 -7.53
CA ALA A 176 -5.26 7.56 -7.16
C ALA A 176 -4.55 8.23 -5.97
N LEU A 177 -4.44 9.56 -5.99
CA LEU A 177 -3.85 10.33 -4.88
C LEU A 177 -4.68 10.20 -3.61
N THR A 178 -6.01 10.28 -3.69
CA THR A 178 -6.90 10.10 -2.52
C THR A 178 -6.71 8.72 -1.91
N LEU A 179 -6.75 7.66 -2.72
CA LEU A 179 -6.59 6.29 -2.23
C LEU A 179 -5.21 6.08 -1.60
N TYR A 180 -4.15 6.57 -2.26
CA TYR A 180 -2.78 6.49 -1.73
C TYR A 180 -2.62 7.23 -0.41
N LEU A 181 -3.06 8.49 -0.33
CA LEU A 181 -2.94 9.28 0.89
C LEU A 181 -3.80 8.73 2.03
N PHE A 182 -4.99 8.21 1.71
CA PHE A 182 -5.87 7.56 2.68
C PHE A 182 -5.22 6.32 3.29
N THR A 183 -4.73 5.40 2.46
CA THR A 183 -4.03 4.19 2.92
C THR A 183 -2.77 4.53 3.74
N ARG A 184 -1.97 5.51 3.31
CA ARG A 184 -0.83 6.01 4.08
C ARG A 184 -1.23 6.64 5.42
N SER A 185 -2.36 7.35 5.45
CA SER A 185 -2.89 7.95 6.68
C SER A 185 -3.32 6.86 7.68
N ILE A 186 -3.99 5.80 7.21
CA ILE A 186 -4.32 4.64 8.05
C ILE A 186 -3.04 3.96 8.55
N GLN A 187 -2.09 3.68 7.65
CA GLN A 187 -0.80 3.06 8.02
C GLN A 187 -0.09 3.85 9.13
N PHE A 188 -0.02 5.18 8.97
CA PHE A 188 0.59 6.07 9.96
C PHE A 188 -0.19 6.07 11.27
N ALA A 189 -1.52 6.19 11.22
CA ALA A 189 -2.38 6.19 12.40
C ALA A 189 -2.25 4.87 13.19
N SER A 190 -2.29 3.73 12.50
CA SER A 190 -2.06 2.41 13.10
C SER A 190 -0.68 2.30 13.72
N SER A 191 0.37 2.74 13.02
CA SER A 191 1.75 2.71 13.54
C SER A 191 1.93 3.63 14.76
N TYR A 192 1.31 4.81 14.73
CA TYR A 192 1.32 5.75 15.85
C TYR A 192 0.57 5.19 17.07
N ALA A 193 -0.61 4.60 16.86
CA ALA A 193 -1.37 3.93 17.91
C ALA A 193 -0.58 2.78 18.52
N MET A 194 0.05 1.94 17.70
CA MET A 194 0.92 0.85 18.15
C MET A 194 2.10 1.36 18.97
N LYS A 195 2.74 2.46 18.53
CA LYS A 195 3.82 3.11 19.28
C LYS A 195 3.33 3.62 20.64
N ARG A 196 2.21 4.34 20.67
CA ARG A 196 1.61 4.86 21.92
C ARG A 196 1.23 3.75 22.89
N TRP A 197 0.65 2.67 22.37
CA TRP A 197 0.33 1.49 23.16
C TRP A 197 1.59 0.80 23.71
N ALA A 198 2.66 0.72 22.92
CA ALA A 198 3.95 0.19 23.38
C ALA A 198 4.59 1.07 24.47
N GLU A 199 4.59 2.40 24.31
CA GLU A 199 5.07 3.36 25.32
C GLU A 199 4.27 3.22 26.63
N HIS A 200 2.94 3.14 26.55
CA HIS A 200 2.07 2.97 27.72
C HIS A 200 2.35 1.64 28.44
N ARG A 201 2.54 0.55 27.69
CA ARG A 201 2.95 -0.76 28.23
C ARG A 201 4.29 -0.70 28.93
N GLN A 202 5.29 -0.03 28.34
CA GLN A 202 6.61 0.13 28.95
C GLN A 202 6.53 0.94 30.25
N ALA A 203 5.76 2.03 30.27
CA ALA A 203 5.53 2.84 31.46
C ALA A 203 4.85 2.02 32.58
N LYS A 204 3.80 1.25 32.25
CA LYS A 204 3.12 0.35 33.20
C LYS A 204 4.07 -0.71 33.77
N LYS A 205 4.94 -1.30 32.94
CA LYS A 205 5.98 -2.24 33.39
C LYS A 205 7.02 -1.58 34.31
N ALA A 206 7.44 -0.35 34.00
CA ALA A 206 8.37 0.40 34.83
C ALA A 206 7.75 0.73 36.21
N SER A 207 6.50 1.19 36.23
CA SER A 207 5.75 1.46 37.47
C SER A 207 5.58 0.21 38.34
N ASN A 208 5.18 -0.93 37.74
CA ASN A 208 5.04 -2.18 38.48
C ASN A 208 6.36 -2.72 39.02
N ARG A 209 7.49 -2.50 38.33
CA ARG A 209 8.82 -2.86 38.86
C ARG A 209 9.24 -1.98 40.03
N GLN A 210 8.84 -0.72 40.01
CA GLN A 210 9.14 0.23 41.07
C GLN A 210 8.33 -0.06 42.34
N SER A 211 7.02 -0.28 42.23
CA SER A 211 6.17 -0.63 43.39
C SER A 211 6.65 -1.88 44.13
N VAL A 212 7.22 -2.83 43.38
CA VAL A 212 7.76 -4.09 43.89
C VAL A 212 9.07 -3.93 44.63
N ARG A 213 9.90 -2.99 44.17
CA ARG A 213 11.14 -2.63 44.85
C ARG A 213 10.85 -1.89 46.16
N ASP A 214 9.75 -1.14 46.21
CA ASP A 214 9.33 -0.38 47.38
C ASP A 214 8.60 -1.27 48.42
N ASP A 215 7.90 -2.32 47.98
CA ASP A 215 7.23 -3.33 48.83
C ASP A 215 8.18 -4.42 49.38
N ASP A 216 9.48 -4.38 49.08
CA ASP A 216 10.49 -5.34 49.57
C ASP A 216 10.85 -5.15 51.07
N LYS A 217 9.84 -4.75 51.87
CA LYS A 217 9.71 -5.08 53.28
C LYS A 217 8.58 -6.10 53.42
N LEU A 218 8.95 -7.38 53.31
CA LEU A 218 8.12 -8.59 53.45
C LEU A 218 7.18 -8.90 52.27
N VAL A 219 7.57 -9.85 51.42
CA VAL A 219 6.95 -11.18 51.27
C VAL A 219 7.34 -11.81 49.91
N ASP A 220 7.86 -13.03 50.01
CA ASP A 220 7.91 -14.15 49.06
C ASP A 220 7.94 -13.86 47.54
N SER A 221 9.06 -14.27 46.94
CA SER A 221 9.47 -14.07 45.54
C SER A 221 8.57 -14.73 44.48
N GLN A 222 7.42 -15.26 44.86
CA GLN A 222 6.54 -16.06 44.00
C GLN A 222 5.26 -15.33 43.54
N ALA A 223 4.88 -14.22 44.19
CA ALA A 223 3.66 -13.47 43.83
C ALA A 223 3.84 -12.50 42.64
N LEU A 224 5.07 -12.30 42.15
CA LEU A 224 5.42 -11.22 41.23
C LEU A 224 5.46 -11.56 39.75
N VAL A 225 5.24 -12.82 39.41
CA VAL A 225 5.39 -13.34 38.05
C VAL A 225 4.07 -13.28 37.25
N ILE A 226 2.92 -12.99 37.87
CA ILE A 226 1.61 -13.32 37.27
C ILE A 226 0.64 -12.13 37.24
N LYS A 227 0.83 -11.15 36.35
CA LYS A 227 -0.31 -10.35 35.81
C LYS A 227 -0.09 -9.59 34.50
N ASN A 228 0.85 -9.97 33.63
CA ASN A 228 1.09 -9.28 32.34
C ASN A 228 1.11 -10.21 31.10
N ARG A 229 0.67 -11.47 31.21
CA ARG A 229 0.81 -12.48 30.14
C ARG A 229 -0.04 -12.15 28.89
N TRP A 230 -1.25 -11.63 29.06
CA TRP A 230 -2.16 -11.38 27.94
C TRP A 230 -1.74 -10.21 27.04
N ASP A 231 -1.30 -9.09 27.63
CA ASP A 231 -0.87 -7.92 26.86
C ASP A 231 0.39 -8.22 26.02
N ASP A 232 1.31 -9.02 26.55
CA ASP A 232 2.54 -9.42 25.83
C ASP A 232 2.26 -10.44 24.72
N ILE A 233 1.35 -11.40 24.96
CA ILE A 233 0.89 -12.33 23.93
C ILE A 233 0.19 -11.56 22.81
N LEU A 234 -0.73 -10.66 23.15
CA LEU A 234 -1.45 -9.85 22.17
C LEU A 234 -0.49 -8.98 21.34
N ALA A 235 0.50 -8.35 21.99
CA ALA A 235 1.51 -7.54 21.28
C ALA A 235 2.33 -8.38 20.30
N LYS A 236 2.74 -9.58 20.70
CA LYS A 236 3.48 -10.51 19.85
C LYS A 236 2.65 -10.94 18.65
N ILE A 237 1.38 -11.31 18.86
CA ILE A 237 0.46 -11.73 17.79
C ILE A 237 0.20 -10.57 16.82
N MET A 238 -0.12 -9.38 17.32
CA MET A 238 -0.38 -8.23 16.45
C MET A 238 0.84 -7.86 15.62
N THR A 239 2.04 -7.84 16.21
CA THR A 239 3.27 -7.50 15.47
C THR A 239 3.69 -8.59 14.48
N SER A 240 3.46 -9.87 14.80
CA SER A 240 3.81 -10.97 13.89
C SER A 240 2.81 -11.19 12.77
N SER A 241 1.52 -10.90 13.01
CA SER A 241 0.43 -11.39 12.18
C SER A 241 -0.43 -10.29 11.54
N ALA A 242 -0.28 -9.01 11.91
CA ALA A 242 -1.11 -7.93 11.35
C ALA A 242 -1.07 -7.86 9.83
N ALA A 243 0.13 -7.90 9.23
CA ALA A 243 0.27 -7.86 7.77
C ALA A 243 -0.44 -9.05 7.10
N THR A 244 -0.34 -10.24 7.69
CA THR A 244 -1.00 -11.45 7.21
C THR A 244 -2.51 -11.32 7.30
N VAL A 245 -3.05 -10.84 8.42
CA VAL A 245 -4.50 -10.64 8.59
C VAL A 245 -5.05 -9.63 7.59
N VAL A 246 -4.36 -8.50 7.40
CA VAL A 246 -4.75 -7.48 6.42
C VAL A 246 -4.70 -8.05 5.00
N MET A 247 -3.65 -8.80 4.66
CA MET A 247 -3.55 -9.48 3.37
C MET A 247 -4.72 -10.44 3.17
N SER A 248 -5.05 -11.28 4.16
CA SER A 248 -6.14 -12.25 4.07
C SER A 248 -7.52 -11.58 3.91
N LEU A 249 -7.77 -10.48 4.63
CA LEU A 249 -9.04 -9.75 4.51
C LEU A 249 -9.17 -9.06 3.15
N THR A 250 -8.11 -8.39 2.70
CA THR A 250 -8.12 -7.70 1.40
C THR A 250 -8.18 -8.69 0.24
N ALA A 251 -7.52 -9.84 0.37
CA ALA A 251 -7.63 -10.97 -0.53
C ALA A 251 -9.08 -11.44 -0.72
N ALA A 252 -9.77 -11.70 0.39
CA ALA A 252 -11.16 -12.17 0.39
C ALA A 252 -12.06 -11.18 -0.36
N VAL A 253 -11.94 -9.87 -0.06
CA VAL A 253 -12.70 -8.83 -0.75
C VAL A 253 -12.36 -8.78 -2.24
N ASN A 254 -11.08 -8.80 -2.60
CA ASN A 254 -10.65 -8.75 -4.00
C ASN A 254 -11.19 -9.92 -4.83
N ILE A 255 -11.20 -11.13 -4.26
CA ILE A 255 -11.69 -12.32 -4.96
C ILE A 255 -13.21 -12.27 -5.09
N TYR A 256 -13.90 -11.89 -4.02
CA TYR A 256 -15.34 -11.70 -4.05
C TYR A 256 -15.73 -10.67 -5.12
N SER A 257 -15.09 -9.50 -5.12
CA SER A 257 -15.29 -8.48 -6.15
C SER A 257 -14.86 -8.98 -7.53
N CYS A 258 -13.85 -9.83 -7.66
CA CYS A 258 -13.42 -10.30 -8.98
C CYS A 258 -14.36 -11.34 -9.61
N VAL A 259 -14.97 -12.20 -8.78
CA VAL A 259 -15.75 -13.36 -9.24
C VAL A 259 -17.26 -13.11 -9.16
N ILE A 260 -17.73 -12.45 -8.09
CA ILE A 260 -19.15 -12.24 -7.83
C ILE A 260 -19.61 -10.87 -8.32
N GLU A 261 -18.87 -9.81 -7.98
CA GLU A 261 -19.26 -8.41 -8.25
C GLU A 261 -18.18 -7.63 -9.03
N PRO A 262 -17.85 -8.03 -10.29
CA PRO A 262 -16.76 -7.44 -11.07
C PRO A 262 -16.93 -5.94 -11.33
N ASP A 263 -18.17 -5.46 -11.37
CA ASP A 263 -18.50 -4.05 -11.57
C ASP A 263 -18.13 -3.16 -10.37
N ALA A 264 -17.93 -3.74 -9.19
CA ALA A 264 -17.41 -3.01 -8.03
C ALA A 264 -15.93 -2.63 -8.19
N MET A 265 -15.22 -3.26 -9.13
CA MET A 265 -13.79 -3.05 -9.34
C MET A 265 -13.52 -1.98 -10.43
N PRO A 266 -12.49 -1.12 -10.29
CA PRO A 266 -12.05 -0.29 -11.39
C PRO A 266 -11.68 -1.16 -12.61
N ARG A 267 -12.24 -0.85 -13.79
CA ARG A 267 -12.00 -1.62 -15.03
C ARG A 267 -10.52 -1.89 -15.33
N SER A 268 -9.65 -0.92 -15.05
CA SER A 268 -8.20 -1.09 -15.23
C SER A 268 -7.60 -2.16 -14.31
N TYR A 269 -8.11 -2.27 -13.09
CA TYR A 269 -7.65 -3.25 -12.12
C TYR A 269 -8.22 -4.65 -12.45
N TYR A 270 -9.50 -4.72 -12.82
CA TYR A 270 -10.10 -5.98 -13.30
C TYR A 270 -9.37 -6.53 -14.53
N ASN A 271 -9.13 -5.69 -15.54
CA ASN A 271 -8.38 -6.09 -16.73
C ASN A 271 -6.96 -6.53 -16.41
N PHE A 272 -6.31 -5.89 -15.44
CA PHE A 272 -4.99 -6.31 -14.97
C PHE A 272 -5.04 -7.72 -14.34
N ILE A 273 -6.01 -8.00 -13.46
CA ILE A 273 -6.18 -9.33 -12.87
C ILE A 273 -6.44 -10.36 -13.98
N MET A 274 -7.37 -10.07 -14.90
CA MET A 274 -7.72 -10.97 -16.01
C MET A 274 -6.55 -11.25 -16.94
N GLN A 275 -5.69 -10.26 -17.19
CA GLN A 275 -4.48 -10.45 -18.00
C GLN A 275 -3.49 -11.40 -17.32
N HIS A 276 -3.39 -11.39 -15.99
CA HIS A 276 -2.41 -12.18 -15.24
C HIS A 276 -2.98 -13.52 -14.73
N SER A 277 -4.30 -13.66 -14.60
CA SER A 277 -4.99 -14.88 -14.16
C SER A 277 -5.02 -15.98 -15.23
N GLY A 278 -4.74 -15.67 -16.50
CA GLY A 278 -4.76 -16.66 -17.57
C GLY A 278 -6.14 -17.22 -17.92
N LEU A 279 -7.20 -16.84 -17.17
CA LEU A 279 -8.54 -17.39 -17.34
C LEU A 279 -9.17 -17.00 -18.69
N PRO A 280 -9.12 -15.72 -19.12
CA PRO A 280 -9.63 -15.36 -20.45
C PRO A 280 -8.88 -16.06 -21.58
N GLN A 281 -7.56 -16.30 -21.42
CA GLN A 281 -6.77 -17.02 -22.42
C GLN A 281 -7.11 -18.52 -22.46
N LYS A 282 -7.54 -19.08 -21.32
CA LYS A 282 -7.91 -20.49 -21.20
C LYS A 282 -9.30 -20.79 -21.76
N PHE A 283 -10.26 -19.90 -21.55
CA PHE A 283 -11.66 -20.09 -21.95
C PHE A 283 -12.09 -19.28 -23.18
N GLY A 284 -11.26 -18.33 -23.62
CA GLY A 284 -11.51 -17.54 -24.83
C GLY A 284 -12.85 -16.80 -24.78
N PRO A 285 -13.61 -16.78 -25.89
CA PRO A 285 -14.93 -16.13 -25.96
C PRO A 285 -15.97 -16.66 -24.97
N MET A 286 -15.77 -17.87 -24.44
CA MET A 286 -16.68 -18.49 -23.48
C MET A 286 -16.43 -18.06 -22.03
N PHE A 287 -15.37 -17.29 -21.76
CA PHE A 287 -15.08 -16.83 -20.40
C PHE A 287 -16.18 -15.93 -19.82
N PRO A 288 -16.65 -14.86 -20.50
CA PRO A 288 -17.71 -14.01 -19.93
C PRO A 288 -19.02 -14.78 -19.69
N PRO A 289 -19.56 -15.57 -20.63
CA PRO A 289 -20.76 -16.39 -20.39
C PRO A 289 -20.60 -17.37 -19.22
N LEU A 290 -19.42 -17.97 -19.06
CA LEU A 290 -19.14 -18.88 -17.93
C LEU A 290 -19.21 -18.15 -16.59
N VAL A 291 -18.58 -16.97 -16.49
CA VAL A 291 -18.59 -16.16 -15.26
C VAL A 291 -20.00 -15.64 -14.96
N GLU A 292 -20.73 -15.15 -15.95
CA GLU A 292 -22.12 -14.70 -15.80
C GLU A 292 -23.04 -15.85 -15.34
N THR A 293 -22.86 -17.05 -15.91
CA THR A 293 -23.61 -18.24 -15.48
C THR A 293 -23.27 -18.61 -14.04
N PHE A 294 -21.99 -18.60 -13.68
CA PHE A 294 -21.56 -18.84 -12.29
C PHE A 294 -22.18 -17.83 -11.32
N GLN A 295 -22.18 -16.54 -11.66
CA GLN A 295 -22.76 -15.46 -10.85
C GLN A 295 -24.27 -15.61 -10.72
N SER A 296 -24.98 -15.89 -11.81
CA SER A 296 -26.42 -16.13 -11.80
C SER A 296 -26.77 -17.29 -10.88
N GLN A 297 -26.06 -18.42 -10.99
CA GLN A 297 -26.28 -19.57 -10.12
C GLN A 297 -25.91 -19.27 -8.67
N PHE A 298 -24.83 -18.55 -8.42
CA PHE A 298 -24.45 -18.12 -7.07
C PHE A 298 -25.54 -17.24 -6.43
N ASN A 299 -26.10 -16.28 -7.17
CA ASN A 299 -27.15 -15.39 -6.68
C ASN A 299 -28.47 -16.13 -6.43
N LEU A 300 -28.84 -17.07 -7.32
CA LEU A 300 -30.01 -17.94 -7.13
C LEU A 300 -29.89 -18.77 -5.85
N LEU A 301 -28.72 -19.34 -5.57
CA LEU A 301 -28.48 -20.10 -4.34
C LEU A 301 -28.47 -19.20 -3.10
N LYS A 302 -27.94 -17.98 -3.21
CA LYS A 302 -27.89 -17.01 -2.12
C LYS A 302 -29.28 -16.50 -1.71
N ASP A 303 -30.14 -16.23 -2.69
CA ASP A 303 -31.46 -15.62 -2.50
C ASP A 303 -32.61 -16.64 -2.44
N GLY A 304 -32.29 -17.92 -2.66
CA GLY A 304 -33.26 -19.01 -2.61
C GLY A 304 -33.80 -19.28 -1.19
N PRO A 305 -34.92 -20.01 -1.08
CA PRO A 305 -35.43 -20.46 0.22
C PRO A 305 -34.41 -21.42 0.88
N GLY A 306 -34.27 -21.35 2.21
CA GLY A 306 -33.32 -22.18 2.95
C GLY A 306 -33.47 -23.68 2.64
N GLY A 307 -32.40 -24.31 2.14
CA GLY A 307 -32.40 -25.68 1.63
C GLY A 307 -32.13 -25.78 0.11
N PHE A 308 -32.22 -24.68 -0.63
CA PHE A 308 -31.78 -24.60 -2.03
C PHE A 308 -30.26 -24.46 -2.17
N ASP A 309 -29.56 -24.17 -1.07
CA ASP A 309 -28.11 -23.85 -0.99
C ASP A 309 -27.21 -24.96 -1.60
N ASN A 310 -27.74 -26.18 -1.75
CA ASN A 310 -26.99 -27.40 -2.08
C ASN A 310 -27.52 -28.10 -3.33
N ILE A 311 -27.42 -27.47 -4.49
CA ILE A 311 -27.67 -28.18 -5.75
C ILE A 311 -26.44 -29.07 -6.06
N GLY A 312 -26.38 -30.20 -5.35
CA GLY A 312 -25.49 -31.30 -5.64
C GLY A 312 -25.83 -31.91 -7.00
N ILE A 313 -24.82 -32.39 -7.71
CA ILE A 313 -25.03 -33.14 -8.95
C ILE A 313 -25.35 -34.59 -8.55
N PRO A 314 -26.45 -35.20 -9.06
CA PRO A 314 -26.83 -36.56 -8.70
C PRO A 314 -25.72 -37.57 -8.98
N GLU A 315 -25.61 -38.58 -8.11
CA GLU A 315 -24.63 -39.66 -8.29
C GLU A 315 -24.79 -40.36 -9.64
N GLY A 316 -23.69 -40.55 -10.35
CA GLY A 316 -23.65 -41.18 -11.68
C GLY A 316 -23.85 -40.22 -12.85
N MET A 317 -24.38 -39.02 -12.64
CA MET A 317 -24.51 -37.99 -13.69
C MET A 317 -23.17 -37.27 -13.93
N THR A 318 -22.82 -37.02 -15.20
CA THR A 318 -21.63 -36.21 -15.51
C THR A 318 -21.93 -34.72 -15.31
N SER A 319 -20.89 -33.93 -15.06
CA SER A 319 -21.06 -32.48 -14.98
C SER A 319 -21.54 -31.89 -16.29
N HIS A 320 -21.09 -32.44 -17.43
CA HIS A 320 -21.58 -32.04 -18.74
C HIS A 320 -23.10 -32.20 -18.84
N ASP A 321 -23.62 -33.39 -18.51
CA ASP A 321 -25.05 -33.70 -18.68
C ASP A 321 -25.93 -32.89 -17.72
N PHE A 322 -25.45 -32.70 -16.48
CA PHE A 322 -26.15 -31.87 -15.50
C PHE A 322 -26.26 -30.42 -15.96
N ILE A 323 -25.15 -29.83 -16.41
CA ILE A 323 -25.10 -28.44 -16.85
C ILE A 323 -25.92 -28.27 -18.14
N ALA A 324 -25.84 -29.21 -19.08
CA ALA A 324 -26.60 -29.17 -20.32
C ALA A 324 -28.12 -29.18 -20.08
N LYS A 325 -28.58 -30.00 -19.12
CA LYS A 325 -30.00 -30.18 -18.82
C LYS A 325 -30.59 -29.08 -17.93
N ASN A 326 -29.85 -28.62 -16.91
CA ASN A 326 -30.41 -27.78 -15.85
C ASN A 326 -29.93 -26.33 -15.87
N ILE A 327 -28.84 -26.01 -16.57
CA ILE A 327 -28.25 -24.65 -16.54
C ILE A 327 -28.17 -24.05 -17.94
N SER A 328 -27.33 -24.61 -18.82
CA SER A 328 -27.19 -24.12 -20.19
C SER A 328 -26.45 -25.15 -21.07
N PRO A 329 -27.03 -25.55 -22.23
CA PRO A 329 -26.37 -26.43 -23.18
C PRO A 329 -25.13 -25.77 -23.80
N ASN A 330 -25.12 -24.44 -23.96
CA ASN A 330 -23.97 -23.72 -24.50
C ASN A 330 -22.77 -23.78 -23.54
N ILE A 331 -23.00 -23.64 -22.24
CA ILE A 331 -21.94 -23.73 -21.22
C ILE A 331 -21.43 -25.16 -21.08
N ALA A 332 -22.29 -26.16 -21.28
CA ALA A 332 -21.90 -27.57 -21.23
C ALA A 332 -20.82 -27.94 -22.25
N THR A 333 -20.74 -27.22 -23.39
CA THR A 333 -19.68 -27.44 -24.41
C THR A 333 -18.26 -27.26 -23.89
N LEU A 334 -18.07 -26.56 -22.76
CA LEU A 334 -16.78 -26.40 -22.10
C LEU A 334 -16.31 -27.65 -21.35
N PHE A 335 -17.19 -28.60 -21.08
CA PHE A 335 -16.92 -29.73 -20.21
C PHE A 335 -16.46 -30.94 -21.03
N PRO A 336 -15.24 -31.47 -20.79
CA PRO A 336 -14.83 -32.73 -21.38
C PRO A 336 -15.74 -33.88 -20.94
N PRO A 337 -15.94 -34.91 -21.78
CA PRO A 337 -16.76 -36.06 -21.43
C PRO A 337 -16.16 -36.81 -20.23
N GLY A 338 -17.01 -37.23 -19.30
CA GLY A 338 -16.61 -38.03 -18.13
C GLY A 338 -16.13 -37.25 -16.91
N ILE A 339 -16.08 -35.92 -16.97
CA ILE A 339 -15.81 -35.09 -15.78
C ILE A 339 -17.01 -35.12 -14.82
N ARG A 340 -16.71 -35.32 -13.53
CA ARG A 340 -17.70 -35.41 -12.45
C ARG A 340 -17.35 -34.45 -11.32
N HIS A 341 -18.38 -33.79 -10.80
CA HIS A 341 -18.32 -32.87 -9.67
C HIS A 341 -19.49 -33.18 -8.75
N ASP A 342 -19.28 -33.02 -7.46
CA ASP A 342 -20.33 -33.25 -6.46
C ASP A 342 -21.32 -32.07 -6.40
N TYR A 343 -20.88 -30.86 -6.81
CA TYR A 343 -21.64 -29.61 -6.70
C TYR A 343 -21.60 -28.80 -8.00
N GLN A 344 -22.73 -28.17 -8.36
CA GLN A 344 -22.82 -27.36 -9.58
C GLN A 344 -21.85 -26.16 -9.61
N CYS A 345 -21.61 -25.50 -8.47
CA CYS A 345 -20.67 -24.38 -8.41
C CYS A 345 -19.22 -24.82 -8.64
N CYS A 346 -18.86 -26.04 -8.21
CA CYS A 346 -17.54 -26.60 -8.51
C CYS A 346 -17.41 -26.87 -10.02
N ALA A 347 -18.45 -27.43 -10.64
CA ALA A 347 -18.49 -27.66 -12.08
C ALA A 347 -18.30 -26.37 -12.88
N LEU A 348 -19.00 -25.30 -12.51
CA LEU A 348 -18.90 -23.99 -13.18
C LEU A 348 -17.56 -23.28 -12.91
N LEU A 349 -16.96 -23.46 -11.72
CA LEU A 349 -15.68 -22.83 -11.37
C LEU A 349 -14.49 -23.46 -12.12
N HIS A 350 -14.53 -24.77 -12.33
CA HIS A 350 -13.44 -25.49 -12.98
C HIS A 350 -13.95 -26.60 -13.94
N PRO A 351 -14.48 -26.22 -15.12
CA PRO A 351 -15.18 -27.14 -16.02
C PRO A 351 -14.28 -28.21 -16.67
N LEU A 352 -12.97 -27.95 -16.82
CA LEU A 352 -12.06 -28.83 -17.55
C LEU A 352 -11.55 -30.03 -16.75
N TYR A 353 -11.57 -29.94 -15.42
CA TYR A 353 -10.90 -30.90 -14.54
C TYR A 353 -11.73 -31.13 -13.28
N GLY A 354 -11.77 -32.37 -12.78
CA GLY A 354 -12.32 -32.64 -11.45
C GLY A 354 -11.54 -31.92 -10.34
N CYS A 355 -12.16 -31.71 -9.17
CA CYS A 355 -11.65 -30.82 -8.10
C CYS A 355 -10.17 -31.06 -7.74
N LYS A 356 -9.75 -32.32 -7.59
CA LYS A 356 -8.35 -32.66 -7.23
C LYS A 356 -7.36 -32.30 -8.32
N ARG A 357 -7.71 -32.55 -9.58
CA ARG A 357 -6.85 -32.26 -10.73
C ARG A 357 -6.83 -30.77 -11.03
N HIS A 358 -7.94 -30.07 -10.82
CA HIS A 358 -8.00 -28.62 -10.87
C HIS A 358 -7.04 -27.98 -9.85
N ALA A 359 -6.94 -28.51 -8.63
CA ALA A 359 -5.98 -28.01 -7.63
C ALA A 359 -4.52 -28.04 -8.15
N VAL A 360 -4.12 -29.15 -8.78
CA VAL A 360 -2.76 -29.31 -9.33
C VAL A 360 -2.54 -28.39 -10.55
N ASP A 361 -3.53 -28.30 -11.44
CA ASP A 361 -3.51 -27.43 -12.61
C ASP A 361 -3.40 -25.94 -12.22
N THR A 362 -4.21 -25.50 -11.26
CA THR A 362 -4.16 -24.14 -10.71
C THR A 362 -2.80 -23.86 -10.11
N PHE A 363 -2.27 -24.74 -9.25
CA PHE A 363 -0.97 -24.53 -8.64
C PHE A 363 0.16 -24.41 -9.68
N THR A 364 0.25 -25.35 -10.61
CA THR A 364 1.33 -25.39 -11.61
C THR A 364 1.22 -24.25 -12.62
N GLY A 365 0.01 -23.95 -13.08
CA GLY A 365 -0.25 -22.83 -13.99
C GLY A 365 0.04 -21.46 -13.35
N GLU A 366 -0.35 -21.26 -12.09
CA GLU A 366 -0.05 -20.02 -11.35
C GLU A 366 1.44 -19.90 -11.03
N PHE A 367 2.10 -20.99 -10.65
CA PHE A 367 3.54 -20.98 -10.39
C PHE A 367 4.33 -20.54 -11.64
N GLY A 368 3.99 -21.07 -12.82
CA GLY A 368 4.63 -20.67 -14.08
C GLY A 368 4.41 -19.19 -14.42
N ARG A 369 3.19 -18.68 -14.23
CA ARG A 369 2.86 -17.26 -14.47
C ARG A 369 3.54 -16.33 -13.47
N ALA A 370 3.55 -16.71 -12.19
CA ALA A 370 4.27 -16.00 -11.14
C ALA A 370 5.77 -15.95 -11.43
N LEU A 371 6.36 -17.06 -11.87
CA LEU A 371 7.78 -17.14 -12.22
C LEU A 371 8.14 -16.19 -13.36
N LYS A 372 7.32 -16.16 -14.42
CA LYS A 372 7.50 -15.22 -15.55
C LYS A 372 7.45 -13.76 -15.08
N MET A 373 6.48 -13.40 -14.24
CA MET A 373 6.31 -12.03 -13.75
C MET A 373 7.40 -11.62 -12.75
N TYR A 374 7.57 -12.36 -11.66
CA TYR A 374 8.54 -12.05 -10.60
C TYR A 374 9.98 -12.22 -11.08
N GLY A 375 10.26 -13.23 -11.92
CA GLY A 375 11.58 -13.42 -12.51
C GLY A 375 12.01 -12.20 -13.34
N THR A 376 11.11 -11.72 -14.21
CA THR A 376 11.38 -10.54 -15.05
C THR A 376 11.56 -9.28 -14.20
N LEU A 377 10.66 -9.03 -13.24
CA LEU A 377 10.72 -7.86 -12.37
C LEU A 377 12.01 -7.85 -11.52
N ASN A 378 12.31 -8.96 -10.85
CA ASN A 378 13.49 -9.07 -10.00
C ASN A 378 14.78 -8.97 -10.83
N ALA A 379 14.81 -9.52 -12.04
CA ALA A 379 15.95 -9.36 -12.95
C ALA A 379 16.17 -7.89 -13.34
N ILE A 380 15.10 -7.16 -13.68
CA ILE A 380 15.19 -5.72 -13.99
C ILE A 380 15.69 -4.93 -12.78
N VAL A 381 15.09 -5.17 -11.60
CA VAL A 381 15.48 -4.47 -10.37
C VAL A 381 16.94 -4.73 -10.03
N MET A 382 17.37 -5.98 -10.14
CA MET A 382 18.74 -6.40 -9.95
C MET A 382 19.68 -5.65 -10.92
N MET A 383 19.40 -5.68 -12.22
CA MET A 383 20.23 -5.04 -13.24
C MET A 383 20.30 -3.50 -13.12
N VAL A 384 19.17 -2.84 -12.88
CA VAL A 384 19.11 -1.37 -12.87
C VAL A 384 19.65 -0.80 -11.56
N PHE A 385 19.15 -1.28 -10.43
CA PHE A 385 19.38 -0.64 -9.13
C PHE A 385 20.52 -1.26 -8.33
N GLN A 386 20.89 -2.52 -8.63
CA GLN A 386 21.89 -3.25 -7.86
C GLN A 386 23.10 -3.69 -8.69
N HIS A 387 23.35 -3.05 -9.82
CA HIS A 387 24.51 -3.31 -10.69
C HIS A 387 25.84 -3.39 -9.92
N LYS A 388 26.07 -2.49 -8.95
CA LYS A 388 27.27 -2.50 -8.10
C LYS A 388 27.40 -3.74 -7.21
N LYS A 389 26.27 -4.22 -6.68
CA LYS A 389 26.23 -5.38 -5.77
C LYS A 389 26.41 -6.70 -6.52
N ILE A 390 25.92 -6.76 -7.76
CA ILE A 390 26.18 -7.89 -8.67
C ILE A 390 27.66 -7.92 -9.06
N ALA A 391 28.23 -6.76 -9.39
CA ALA A 391 29.63 -6.67 -9.81
C ALA A 391 30.60 -7.13 -8.72
N SER A 392 30.24 -6.95 -7.44
CA SER A 392 31.08 -7.39 -6.31
C SER A 392 30.94 -8.87 -5.97
N ASP A 393 29.73 -9.44 -6.03
CA ASP A 393 29.48 -10.86 -5.71
C ASP A 393 28.29 -11.40 -6.54
N PRO A 394 28.55 -11.86 -7.78
CA PRO A 394 27.49 -12.24 -8.70
C PRO A 394 26.77 -13.52 -8.27
N VAL A 395 27.50 -14.50 -7.71
CA VAL A 395 26.94 -15.81 -7.36
C VAL A 395 26.03 -15.71 -6.14
N LYS A 396 26.46 -15.03 -5.05
CA LYS A 396 25.61 -14.88 -3.87
C LYS A 396 24.38 -14.03 -4.17
N SER A 397 24.55 -12.97 -4.97
CA SER A 397 23.44 -12.13 -5.41
C SER A 397 22.43 -12.95 -6.22
N ALA A 398 22.88 -13.67 -7.24
CA ALA A 398 22.02 -14.52 -8.07
C ALA A 398 21.27 -15.57 -7.23
N LYS A 399 21.97 -16.29 -6.33
CA LYS A 399 21.34 -17.27 -5.43
C LYS A 399 20.28 -16.64 -4.53
N HIS A 400 20.56 -15.47 -3.96
CA HIS A 400 19.59 -14.74 -3.13
C HIS A 400 18.34 -14.37 -3.93
N TYR A 401 18.51 -13.85 -5.15
CA TYR A 401 17.40 -13.47 -6.03
C TYR A 401 16.57 -14.65 -6.51
N VAL A 402 17.22 -15.76 -6.88
CA VAL A 402 16.53 -17.00 -7.26
C VAL A 402 15.73 -17.53 -6.08
N LYS A 403 16.33 -17.63 -4.89
CA LYS A 403 15.63 -18.07 -3.67
C LYS A 403 14.45 -17.16 -3.33
N SER A 404 14.63 -15.85 -3.44
CA SER A 404 13.56 -14.88 -3.19
C SER A 404 12.43 -15.01 -4.21
N THR A 405 12.75 -15.13 -5.50
CA THR A 405 11.77 -15.30 -6.58
C THR A 405 10.96 -16.58 -6.38
N ILE A 406 11.61 -17.71 -6.13
CA ILE A 406 10.95 -19.00 -5.89
C ILE A 406 10.01 -18.91 -4.69
N ARG A 407 10.45 -18.31 -3.57
CA ARG A 407 9.61 -18.10 -2.39
C ARG A 407 8.35 -17.29 -2.72
N SER A 408 8.47 -16.22 -3.49
CA SER A 408 7.33 -15.40 -3.91
C SER A 408 6.40 -16.14 -4.86
N CYS A 409 6.94 -16.98 -5.76
CA CYS A 409 6.14 -17.81 -6.66
C CYS A 409 5.32 -18.85 -5.89
N PHE A 410 5.94 -19.54 -4.93
CA PHE A 410 5.21 -20.46 -4.05
C PHE A 410 4.12 -19.75 -3.26
N PHE A 411 4.43 -18.60 -2.66
CA PHE A 411 3.43 -17.83 -1.92
C PHE A 411 2.22 -17.50 -2.79
N LEU A 412 2.43 -16.95 -3.99
CA LEU A 412 1.33 -16.59 -4.88
C LEU A 412 0.57 -17.83 -5.38
N ALA A 413 1.26 -18.90 -5.76
CA ALA A 413 0.63 -20.13 -6.24
C ALA A 413 -0.23 -20.80 -5.15
N PHE A 414 0.27 -20.90 -3.92
CA PHE A 414 -0.50 -21.42 -2.79
C PHE A 414 -1.65 -20.50 -2.41
N TYR A 415 -1.47 -19.19 -2.50
CA TYR A 415 -2.52 -18.21 -2.26
C TYR A 415 -3.69 -18.43 -3.23
N VAL A 416 -3.43 -18.44 -4.55
CA VAL A 416 -4.48 -18.65 -5.55
C VAL A 416 -5.10 -20.04 -5.40
N LEU A 417 -4.28 -21.08 -5.17
CA LEU A 417 -4.77 -22.42 -4.89
C LEU A 417 -5.76 -22.44 -3.72
N ALA A 418 -5.41 -21.81 -2.59
CA ALA A 418 -6.28 -21.75 -1.42
C ALA A 418 -7.61 -21.06 -1.75
N CYS A 419 -7.57 -19.96 -2.49
CA CYS A 419 -8.75 -19.20 -2.87
C CYS A 419 -9.76 -19.99 -3.70
N PHE A 420 -9.29 -20.84 -4.63
CA PHE A 420 -10.17 -21.64 -5.50
C PHE A 420 -10.46 -23.04 -4.95
N TYR A 421 -9.57 -23.62 -4.16
CA TYR A 421 -9.73 -24.98 -3.63
C TYR A 421 -10.48 -25.03 -2.29
N ILE A 422 -10.32 -24.02 -1.41
CA ILE A 422 -11.03 -23.97 -0.12
C ILE A 422 -12.55 -24.00 -0.32
N PRO A 423 -13.17 -23.27 -1.26
CA PRO A 423 -14.61 -23.38 -1.53
C PRO A 423 -15.05 -24.78 -1.97
N CYS A 424 -14.20 -25.54 -2.67
CA CYS A 424 -14.51 -26.92 -3.05
C CYS A 424 -14.42 -27.85 -1.84
N LEU A 425 -13.39 -27.66 -1.01
CA LEU A 425 -13.18 -28.45 0.19
C LEU A 425 -14.27 -28.17 1.24
N SER A 426 -14.64 -26.91 1.43
CA SER A 426 -15.68 -26.50 2.38
C SER A 426 -17.02 -27.14 2.04
N ARG A 427 -17.40 -27.17 0.76
CA ARG A 427 -18.63 -27.83 0.30
C ARG A 427 -18.63 -29.31 0.63
N ARG A 428 -17.52 -30.00 0.32
CA ARG A 428 -17.38 -31.42 0.65
C ARG A 428 -17.42 -31.70 2.15
N VAL A 429 -16.80 -30.86 2.97
CA VAL A 429 -16.74 -31.04 4.44
C VAL A 429 -18.09 -30.72 5.09
N LEU A 430 -18.75 -29.66 4.66
CA LEU A 430 -20.01 -29.20 5.24
C LEU A 430 -21.23 -29.92 4.65
N GLY A 431 -21.05 -30.63 3.53
CA GLY A 431 -22.16 -31.20 2.75
C GLY A 431 -23.01 -30.13 2.06
N ARG A 432 -22.55 -28.87 2.06
CA ARG A 432 -23.26 -27.68 1.57
C ARG A 432 -22.33 -26.68 0.93
#